data_AF-A0A7W1D585-F1
#
_entry.id   AF-A0A7W1D585-F1
#
_cell.length_a   1.000
_cell.length_b   1.000
_cell.length_c   1.000
_cell.angle_alpha   90.00
_cell.angle_beta   90.00
_cell.angle_gamma   90.00
#
_symmetry.space_group_name_H-M   'P 1'
#
loop_
_entity.id
_entity.type
_entity.pdbx_description
1 polymer ?
#
loop_
_entity_poly.entity_id
_entity_poly.type
_entity_poly.pdbx_seq_one_letter_code
_entity_poly.pdbx_strand_id
1 'polypeptide(L)'
;MSNEIGCHDFAEIAPELALGTMTGEERARSVEHLAGCGSCRKLLDDLSGIADDLLLLAPPQEPPIGFETRVLERIHASRRRPQRRLSTARVAAALVAAAILLVVVSVGAVLRVTSADRELASSYRRTLAVANGDYFATKPLYGRGGKTGGYVFSYQGSPSWIFVVVSQPALSGRFKVQLETNGERRVALGTMRVERGKGSWG
;
A
#
# COMPACT_ATOMS: atom_id res chain seq x y z
N MET A 1 17.50 17.50 -3.11
CA MET A 1 18.12 16.15 -3.02
C MET A 1 17.14 15.21 -3.69
N SER A 2 17.36 14.94 -4.98
CA SER A 2 16.47 14.12 -5.79
C SER A 2 16.66 12.66 -5.38
N ASN A 3 15.77 12.17 -4.52
CA ASN A 3 15.72 10.77 -4.13
C ASN A 3 14.78 10.04 -5.09
N GLU A 4 15.19 9.98 -6.37
CA GLU A 4 14.44 9.27 -7.40
C GLU A 4 14.54 7.76 -7.13
N ILE A 5 13.39 7.14 -6.90
CA ILE A 5 13.31 5.68 -6.73
C ILE A 5 13.68 5.01 -8.05
N GLY A 6 14.64 4.07 -8.00
CA GLY A 6 14.98 3.23 -9.14
C GLY A 6 13.97 2.12 -9.37
N CYS A 7 14.00 1.49 -10.55
CA CYS A 7 13.10 0.35 -10.85
C CYS A 7 13.31 -0.84 -9.91
N HIS A 8 14.56 -1.08 -9.48
CA HIS A 8 14.89 -2.13 -8.52
C HIS A 8 14.25 -1.84 -7.16
N ASP A 9 14.47 -0.64 -6.63
CA ASP A 9 13.93 -0.22 -5.33
C ASP A 9 12.41 -0.18 -5.34
N PHE A 10 11.81 0.26 -6.46
CA PHE A 10 10.36 0.19 -6.64
C PHE A 10 9.84 -1.24 -6.55
N ALA A 11 10.52 -2.20 -7.18
CA ALA A 11 10.09 -3.59 -7.17
C ALA A 11 10.08 -4.18 -5.76
N GLU A 12 10.97 -3.73 -4.87
CA GLU A 12 11.01 -4.18 -3.47
C GLU A 12 9.81 -3.69 -2.66
N ILE A 13 9.31 -2.49 -2.95
CA ILE A 13 8.22 -1.82 -2.19
C ILE A 13 6.85 -1.85 -2.90
N ALA A 14 6.78 -2.42 -4.11
CA ALA A 14 5.56 -2.49 -4.90
C ALA A 14 4.43 -3.30 -4.22
N PRO A 15 4.70 -4.40 -3.48
CA PRO A 15 3.64 -5.12 -2.75
C PRO A 15 2.94 -4.26 -1.69
N GLU A 16 3.68 -3.41 -0.98
CA GLU A 16 3.16 -2.50 0.04
C GLU A 16 2.29 -1.41 -0.59
N LEU A 17 2.62 -0.98 -1.81
CA LEU A 17 1.76 -0.11 -2.60
C LEU A 17 0.48 -0.84 -3.04
N ALA A 18 0.61 -2.07 -3.55
CA ALA A 18 -0.51 -2.87 -4.06
C ALA A 18 -1.52 -3.23 -2.96
N LEU A 19 -1.05 -3.64 -1.79
CA LEU A 19 -1.88 -3.91 -0.61
C LEU A 19 -2.39 -2.64 0.08
N GLY A 20 -1.92 -1.48 -0.37
CA GLY A 20 -2.23 -0.20 0.25
C GLY A 20 -1.83 -0.18 1.71
N THR A 21 -0.62 -0.59 2.08
CA THR A 21 -0.08 -0.50 3.45
C THR A 21 0.98 0.59 3.60
N MET A 22 1.45 1.14 2.48
CA MET A 22 2.50 2.15 2.44
C MET A 22 2.07 3.53 2.97
N THR A 23 3.01 4.26 3.57
CA THR A 23 2.81 5.62 4.11
C THR A 23 2.63 6.68 3.01
N GLY A 24 2.22 7.90 3.39
CA GLY A 24 1.96 9.00 2.45
C GLY A 24 3.19 9.41 1.64
N GLU A 25 4.33 9.63 2.30
CA GLU A 25 5.58 10.04 1.66
C GLU A 25 6.13 8.97 0.70
N GLU A 26 6.16 7.71 1.14
CA GLU A 26 6.64 6.59 0.34
C GLU A 26 5.71 6.33 -0.86
N ARG A 27 4.40 6.48 -0.67
CA ARG A 27 3.41 6.41 -1.76
C ARG A 27 3.64 7.52 -2.78
N ALA A 28 3.87 8.76 -2.35
CA ALA A 28 4.11 9.87 -3.26
C ALA A 28 5.32 9.63 -4.16
N ARG A 29 6.45 9.20 -3.58
CA ARG A 29 7.67 8.86 -4.34
C ARG A 29 7.46 7.70 -5.31
N SER A 30 6.72 6.67 -4.88
CA SER A 30 6.42 5.51 -5.71
C SER A 30 5.52 5.89 -6.89
N VAL A 31 4.51 6.73 -6.68
CA VAL A 31 3.62 7.23 -7.74
C VAL A 31 4.37 8.12 -8.72
N GLU A 32 5.33 8.93 -8.26
CA GLU A 32 6.19 9.73 -9.13
C GLU A 32 7.00 8.85 -10.09
N HIS A 33 7.62 7.76 -9.60
CA HIS A 33 8.31 6.78 -10.45
C HIS A 33 7.37 6.14 -11.50
N LEU A 34 6.15 5.79 -11.09
CA LEU A 34 5.15 5.16 -11.99
C LEU A 34 4.70 6.07 -13.12
N ALA A 35 4.74 7.40 -12.94
CA ALA A 35 4.42 8.34 -14.00
C ALA A 35 5.39 8.21 -15.19
N GLY A 36 6.66 7.89 -14.91
CA GLY A 36 7.72 7.73 -15.92
C GLY A 36 7.94 6.29 -16.39
N CYS A 37 7.54 5.27 -15.62
CA CYS A 37 7.94 3.89 -15.86
C CYS A 37 6.78 2.95 -16.22
N GLY A 38 6.75 2.43 -17.45
CA GLY A 38 5.73 1.49 -17.92
C GLY A 38 5.86 0.08 -17.35
N SER A 39 7.08 -0.43 -17.16
CA SER A 39 7.31 -1.76 -16.60
C SER A 39 6.89 -1.85 -15.13
N CYS A 40 7.17 -0.81 -14.35
CA CYS A 40 6.75 -0.75 -12.95
C CYS A 40 5.24 -0.56 -12.79
N ARG A 41 4.57 0.14 -13.73
CA ARG A 41 3.10 0.16 -13.80
C ARG A 41 2.52 -1.24 -14.04
N LYS A 42 3.10 -2.01 -14.96
CA LYS A 42 2.68 -3.39 -15.20
C LYS A 42 2.91 -4.29 -13.98
N LEU A 43 4.04 -4.13 -13.29
CA LEU A 43 4.33 -4.85 -12.06
C LEU A 43 3.28 -4.54 -10.97
N LEU A 44 2.94 -3.26 -10.79
CA LEU A 44 1.93 -2.86 -9.81
C LEU A 44 0.56 -3.45 -10.17
N ASP A 45 0.15 -3.38 -11.44
CA ASP A 45 -1.12 -3.93 -11.92
C ASP A 45 -1.23 -5.45 -11.66
N ASP A 46 -0.16 -6.19 -11.97
CA ASP A 46 -0.06 -7.62 -11.68
C ASP A 46 -0.18 -7.92 -10.17
N LEU A 47 0.42 -7.08 -9.31
CA LEU A 47 0.36 -7.24 -7.85
C LEU A 47 -1.01 -6.84 -7.28
N SER A 48 -1.64 -5.80 -7.82
CA SER A 48 -2.98 -5.37 -7.44
C SER A 48 -4.01 -6.44 -7.78
N GLY A 49 -3.92 -7.09 -8.96
CA GLY A 49 -4.79 -8.21 -9.28
C GLY A 49 -4.67 -9.37 -8.29
N ILE A 50 -3.45 -9.69 -7.85
CA ILE A 50 -3.25 -10.71 -6.79
C ILE A 50 -3.87 -10.23 -5.48
N ALA A 51 -3.72 -8.96 -5.11
CA ALA A 51 -4.31 -8.41 -3.89
C ALA A 51 -5.85 -8.48 -3.90
N ASP A 52 -6.47 -8.24 -5.06
CA ASP A 52 -7.92 -8.38 -5.23
C ASP A 52 -8.38 -9.84 -5.07
N ASP A 53 -7.62 -10.81 -5.62
CA ASP A 53 -7.92 -12.23 -5.45
C ASP A 53 -7.87 -12.67 -3.98
N LEU A 54 -7.03 -12.04 -3.14
CA LEU A 54 -7.00 -12.33 -1.69
C LEU A 54 -8.33 -12.01 -1.01
N LEU A 55 -9.08 -11.03 -1.51
CA LEU A 55 -10.38 -10.65 -0.94
C LEU A 55 -11.41 -11.78 -1.09
N LEU A 56 -11.25 -12.66 -2.08
CA LEU A 56 -12.14 -13.81 -2.29
C LEU A 56 -11.95 -14.91 -1.25
N LEU A 57 -10.83 -14.89 -0.51
CA LEU A 57 -10.56 -15.82 0.59
C LEU A 57 -11.23 -15.38 1.89
N ALA A 58 -11.59 -14.10 2.01
CA ALA A 58 -12.23 -13.58 3.21
C ALA A 58 -13.69 -14.07 3.29
N PRO A 59 -14.16 -14.51 4.48
CA PRO A 59 -15.57 -14.85 4.66
C PRO A 59 -16.43 -13.60 4.43
N PRO A 60 -17.56 -13.71 3.71
CA PRO A 60 -18.47 -12.59 3.54
C PRO A 60 -18.97 -12.11 4.90
N GLN A 61 -18.97 -10.79 5.11
CA GLN A 61 -19.45 -10.15 6.32
C GLN A 61 -20.54 -9.14 5.96
N GLU A 62 -21.69 -9.25 6.60
CA GLU A 62 -22.81 -8.33 6.40
C GLU A 62 -22.48 -6.97 7.05
N PRO A 63 -22.60 -5.84 6.32
CA PRO A 63 -22.39 -4.53 6.91
C PRO A 63 -23.45 -4.21 7.98
N PRO A 64 -23.13 -3.37 8.98
CA PRO A 64 -24.11 -2.97 9.99
C PRO A 64 -25.33 -2.28 9.37
N ILE A 65 -26.50 -2.44 9.99
CA ILE A 65 -27.75 -1.82 9.54
C ILE A 65 -27.57 -0.32 9.28
N GLY A 66 -28.11 0.14 8.15
CA GLY A 66 -28.05 1.53 7.70
C GLY A 66 -26.69 1.97 7.16
N PHE A 67 -25.72 1.06 6.96
CA PHE A 67 -24.45 1.36 6.32
C PHE A 67 -24.64 1.99 4.93
N GLU A 68 -25.48 1.38 4.10
CA GLU A 68 -25.77 1.86 2.75
C GLU A 68 -26.31 3.30 2.75
N THR A 69 -27.33 3.58 3.58
CA THR A 69 -27.89 4.93 3.73
C THR A 69 -26.82 5.95 4.12
N ARG A 70 -25.99 5.64 5.13
CA ARG A 70 -24.89 6.52 5.58
C ARG A 70 -23.85 6.77 4.49
N VAL A 71 -23.52 5.76 3.69
CA VAL A 71 -22.57 5.88 2.58
C VAL A 71 -23.14 6.77 1.47
N LEU A 72 -24.39 6.52 1.05
CA LEU A 72 -25.05 7.29 -0.01
C LEU A 72 -25.21 8.77 0.37
N GLU A 73 -25.61 9.06 1.61
CA GLU A 73 -25.70 10.43 2.12
C GLU A 73 -24.35 11.15 2.04
N ARG A 74 -23.25 10.48 2.41
CA ARG A 74 -21.91 11.07 2.40
C ARG A 74 -21.35 11.27 0.99
N ILE A 75 -21.66 10.38 0.04
CA ILE A 75 -21.33 10.56 -1.39
C ILE A 75 -22.09 11.76 -1.97
N HIS A 76 -23.37 11.92 -1.63
CA HIS A 76 -24.15 13.07 -2.08
C HIS A 76 -23.67 14.38 -1.46
N ALA A 77 -23.27 14.39 -0.19
CA ALA A 77 -22.75 15.57 0.48
C ALA A 77 -21.40 16.05 -0.08
N SER A 78 -20.49 15.13 -0.44
CA SER A 78 -19.16 15.49 -0.99
C SER A 78 -19.25 16.13 -2.38
N ARG A 79 -20.21 15.71 -3.21
CA ARG A 79 -20.49 16.32 -4.53
C ARG A 79 -21.05 17.73 -4.43
N ARG A 80 -21.67 18.11 -3.30
CA ARG A 80 -22.32 19.42 -3.10
C ARG A 80 -21.41 20.48 -2.47
N ARG A 81 -20.08 20.32 -2.48
CA ARG A 81 -19.17 21.36 -1.94
C ARG A 81 -19.43 22.70 -2.64
N PRO A 82 -19.90 23.74 -1.93
CA PRO A 82 -20.12 25.04 -2.54
C PRO A 82 -18.76 25.60 -2.94
N GLN A 83 -18.57 25.85 -4.24
CA GLN A 83 -17.44 26.64 -4.72
C GLN A 83 -17.55 28.01 -4.06
N ARG A 84 -16.71 28.28 -3.06
CA ARG A 84 -16.55 29.60 -2.47
C ARG A 84 -16.05 30.52 -3.58
N ARG A 85 -16.97 31.22 -4.26
CA ARG A 85 -16.64 32.29 -5.20
C ARG A 85 -15.97 33.39 -4.39
N LEU A 86 -14.63 33.43 -4.44
CA LEU A 86 -13.87 34.54 -3.89
C LEU A 86 -14.20 35.77 -4.73
N SER A 87 -14.64 36.85 -4.07
CA SER A 87 -14.95 38.10 -4.76
C SER A 87 -13.72 38.63 -5.47
N THR A 88 -13.89 39.07 -6.72
CA THR A 88 -12.84 39.58 -7.61
C THR A 88 -12.03 40.74 -7.00
N ALA A 89 -12.63 41.49 -6.08
CA ALA A 89 -11.97 42.54 -5.30
C ALA A 89 -10.81 42.02 -4.41
N ARG A 90 -10.89 40.77 -3.91
CA ARG A 90 -9.80 40.15 -3.12
C ARG A 90 -8.67 39.60 -3.98
N VAL A 91 -8.92 39.33 -5.26
CA VAL A 91 -7.91 38.83 -6.21
C VAL A 91 -6.97 39.96 -6.64
N ALA A 92 -7.49 41.17 -6.84
CA ALA A 92 -6.68 42.34 -7.21
C ALA A 92 -5.70 42.78 -6.10
N ALA A 93 -6.15 42.74 -4.83
CA ALA A 93 -5.29 43.08 -3.69
C ALA A 93 -4.18 42.04 -3.43
N ALA A 94 -4.38 40.78 -3.82
CA ALA A 94 -3.41 39.70 -3.62
C ALA A 94 -2.24 39.72 -4.61
N LEU A 95 -2.42 40.29 -5.81
CA LEU A 95 -1.37 40.33 -6.84
C LEU A 95 -0.22 41.28 -6.49
N VAL A 96 -0.49 42.36 -5.74
CA VAL A 96 0.54 43.32 -5.29
C VAL A 96 1.38 42.74 -4.14
N ALA A 97 0.78 41.90 -3.27
CA ALA A 97 1.50 41.21 -2.20
C ALA A 97 2.29 39.97 -2.71
N ALA A 98 1.90 39.40 -3.85
CA ALA A 98 2.51 38.19 -4.42
C ALA A 98 3.98 38.40 -4.87
N ALA A 99 4.35 39.61 -5.32
CA ALA A 99 5.73 39.89 -5.74
C ALA A 99 6.74 39.86 -4.58
N ILE A 100 6.32 40.22 -3.37
CA ILE A 100 7.18 40.23 -2.17
C ILE A 100 7.23 38.85 -1.51
N LEU A 101 6.16 38.05 -1.63
CA LEU A 101 6.08 36.71 -1.03
C LEU A 101 6.74 35.60 -1.84
N LEU A 102 7.02 35.78 -3.15
CA LEU A 102 7.67 34.76 -3.97
C LEU A 102 9.09 34.40 -3.49
N VAL A 103 9.76 35.26 -2.72
CA VAL A 103 11.07 34.96 -2.11
C VAL A 103 10.93 34.20 -0.78
N VAL A 104 9.80 34.30 -0.08
CA VAL A 104 9.58 33.63 1.23
C VAL A 104 8.84 32.29 1.07
N VAL A 105 8.03 32.13 0.01
CA VAL A 105 7.20 30.93 -0.22
C VAL A 105 7.99 29.71 -0.71
N SER A 106 9.18 29.90 -1.31
CA SER A 106 10.06 28.78 -1.69
C SER A 106 10.53 27.95 -0.48
N VAL A 107 10.56 28.54 0.73
CA VAL A 107 10.89 27.83 1.97
C VAL A 107 9.64 27.43 2.77
N GLY A 108 8.59 28.26 2.76
CA GLY A 108 7.38 28.02 3.57
C GLY A 108 6.45 26.92 3.05
N ALA A 109 6.42 26.65 1.75
CA ALA A 109 5.55 25.61 1.17
C ALA A 109 6.01 24.19 1.54
N VAL A 110 7.31 23.98 1.75
CA VAL A 110 7.89 22.69 2.17
C VAL A 110 7.47 22.31 3.60
N LEU A 111 7.21 23.28 4.48
CA LEU A 111 6.86 23.01 5.88
C LEU A 111 5.36 22.74 6.13
N ARG A 112 4.45 23.04 5.18
CA ARG A 112 3.01 22.73 5.34
C ARG A 112 2.57 21.43 4.71
N VAL A 113 3.34 20.89 3.75
CA VAL A 113 3.07 19.55 3.19
C VAL A 113 3.35 18.45 4.23
N THR A 114 4.24 18.70 5.19
CA THR A 114 4.63 17.72 6.24
C THR A 114 3.69 17.64 7.45
N SER A 115 2.66 18.49 7.54
CA SER A 115 1.67 18.42 8.63
C SER A 115 0.44 17.57 8.29
N ALA A 116 0.12 17.39 7.00
CA ALA A 116 -0.99 16.53 6.57
C ALA A 116 -0.66 15.03 6.74
N ASP A 117 0.61 14.65 6.75
CA ASP A 117 1.05 13.25 6.93
C ASP A 117 0.89 12.73 8.37
N ARG A 118 0.97 13.62 9.37
CA ARG A 118 0.86 13.21 10.78
C ARG A 118 -0.56 12.77 11.17
N GLU A 119 -1.58 13.25 10.48
CA GLU A 119 -2.98 12.88 10.75
C GLU A 119 -3.37 11.56 10.06
N LEU A 120 -2.80 11.27 8.88
CA LEU A 120 -3.07 10.05 8.12
C LEU A 120 -2.43 8.80 8.74
N ALA A 121 -1.23 8.93 9.33
CA ALA A 121 -0.58 7.85 10.08
C ALA A 121 -1.37 7.43 11.33
N SER A 122 -2.10 8.37 11.95
CA SER A 122 -2.98 8.07 13.10
C SER A 122 -4.26 7.32 12.70
N SER A 123 -4.68 7.45 11.44
CA SER A 123 -5.82 6.74 10.87
C SER A 123 -5.48 5.27 10.55
N TYR A 124 -4.26 5.01 10.05
CA TYR A 124 -3.77 3.65 9.76
C TYR A 124 -3.71 2.74 10.99
N ARG A 125 -3.23 3.25 12.13
CA ARG A 125 -3.20 2.50 13.40
C ARG A 125 -4.61 2.22 13.93
N ARG A 126 -5.60 3.06 13.60
CA ARG A 126 -7.00 2.84 13.99
C ARG A 126 -7.68 1.77 13.14
N THR A 127 -7.29 1.60 11.87
CA THR A 127 -7.85 0.55 11.01
C THR A 127 -7.33 -0.85 11.36
N LEU A 128 -6.09 -0.98 11.84
CA LEU A 128 -5.53 -2.26 12.30
C LEU A 128 -6.02 -2.68 13.71
N ALA A 129 -6.47 -1.73 14.53
CA ALA A 129 -7.10 -2.01 15.82
C ALA A 129 -8.52 -2.63 15.69
N VAL A 130 -9.08 -2.72 14.48
CA VAL A 130 -10.41 -3.31 14.23
C VAL A 130 -10.36 -4.84 14.18
N ALA A 131 -9.17 -5.44 14.05
CA ALA A 131 -9.00 -6.88 13.85
C ALA A 131 -8.12 -7.53 14.94
N ASN A 132 -8.44 -7.32 16.23
CA ASN A 132 -8.08 -8.18 17.38
C ASN A 132 -6.71 -8.91 17.34
N GLY A 133 -5.65 -8.25 16.86
CA GLY A 133 -4.35 -8.85 16.56
C GLY A 133 -3.22 -7.92 16.93
N ASP A 134 -2.16 -8.48 17.51
CA ASP A 134 -1.07 -7.73 18.13
C ASP A 134 0.09 -7.46 17.15
N TYR A 135 0.16 -8.18 16.02
CA TYR A 135 1.32 -8.11 15.11
C TYR A 135 1.00 -8.50 13.65
N PHE A 136 1.41 -7.65 12.71
CA PHE A 136 1.44 -7.93 11.26
C PHE A 136 2.86 -7.66 10.75
N ALA A 137 3.45 -8.59 10.03
CA ALA A 137 4.80 -8.44 9.50
C ALA A 137 4.96 -9.02 8.09
N THR A 138 5.84 -8.37 7.32
CA THR A 138 6.25 -8.80 5.98
C THR A 138 7.74 -9.13 5.99
N LYS A 139 8.13 -10.24 5.38
CA LYS A 139 9.53 -10.64 5.19
C LYS A 139 9.77 -11.12 3.76
N PRO A 140 10.89 -10.73 3.12
CA PRO A 140 11.25 -11.27 1.81
C PRO A 140 11.56 -12.77 1.90
N LEU A 141 11.13 -13.52 0.88
CA LEU A 141 11.52 -14.89 0.64
C LEU A 141 12.73 -14.91 -0.30
N TYR A 142 13.78 -15.62 0.09
CA TYR A 142 14.99 -15.71 -0.72
C TYR A 142 15.05 -17.03 -1.48
N GLY A 143 15.29 -16.92 -2.79
CA GLY A 143 15.57 -18.07 -3.65
C GLY A 143 17.04 -18.51 -3.57
N ARG A 144 17.35 -19.58 -4.31
CA ARG A 144 18.71 -20.12 -4.41
C ARG A 144 19.64 -19.05 -5.00
N GLY A 145 20.66 -18.62 -4.24
CA GLY A 145 21.56 -17.52 -4.61
C GLY A 145 21.24 -16.15 -3.99
N GLY A 146 20.32 -16.09 -3.01
CA GLY A 146 20.09 -14.89 -2.20
C GLY A 146 19.23 -13.81 -2.85
N LYS A 147 18.75 -14.03 -4.08
CA LYS A 147 17.79 -13.12 -4.74
C LYS A 147 16.41 -13.26 -4.14
N THR A 148 15.72 -12.14 -3.96
CA THR A 148 14.30 -12.12 -3.54
C THR A 148 13.47 -12.88 -4.57
N GLY A 149 12.81 -13.94 -4.12
CA GLY A 149 11.94 -14.81 -4.92
C GLY A 149 10.47 -14.70 -4.51
N GLY A 150 10.13 -13.80 -3.59
CA GLY A 150 8.78 -13.68 -3.05
C GLY A 150 8.71 -12.95 -1.72
N TYR A 151 7.55 -13.01 -1.06
CA TYR A 151 7.28 -12.41 0.24
C TYR A 151 6.45 -13.36 1.11
N VAL A 152 6.66 -13.25 2.41
CA VAL A 152 5.89 -13.92 3.45
C VAL A 152 5.22 -12.86 4.31
N PHE A 153 3.91 -12.98 4.46
CA PHE A 153 3.08 -12.18 5.35
C PHE A 153 2.68 -13.03 6.54
N SER A 154 2.81 -12.50 7.75
CA SER A 154 2.43 -13.19 8.98
C SER A 154 1.52 -12.30 9.81
N TYR A 155 0.46 -12.90 10.35
CA TYR A 155 -0.44 -12.25 11.29
C TYR A 155 -0.53 -13.05 12.58
N GLN A 156 -0.30 -12.36 13.70
CA GLN A 156 -0.46 -12.88 15.03
C GLN A 156 -1.76 -12.38 15.64
N GLY A 157 -2.76 -13.27 15.66
CA GLY A 157 -4.07 -13.03 16.25
C GLY A 157 -4.83 -14.35 16.37
N SER A 158 -6.15 -14.29 16.47
CA SER A 158 -7.01 -15.48 16.51
C SER A 158 -8.05 -15.44 15.38
N PRO A 159 -7.89 -16.24 14.31
CA PRO A 159 -6.79 -17.20 14.08
C PRO A 159 -5.47 -16.54 13.63
N SER A 160 -4.34 -17.18 13.91
CA SER A 160 -3.04 -16.79 13.33
C SER A 160 -2.88 -17.42 11.95
N TRP A 161 -2.27 -16.69 11.02
CA TRP A 161 -2.10 -17.17 9.64
C TRP A 161 -0.79 -16.67 9.03
N ILE A 162 -0.34 -17.39 8.00
CA ILE A 162 0.83 -17.06 7.19
C ILE A 162 0.41 -17.15 5.72
N PHE A 163 0.73 -16.13 4.95
CA PHE A 163 0.50 -16.10 3.51
C PHE A 163 1.81 -15.93 2.76
N VAL A 164 2.03 -16.72 1.72
CA VAL A 164 3.28 -16.78 0.95
C VAL A 164 2.99 -16.46 -0.50
N VAL A 165 3.78 -15.56 -1.08
CA VAL A 165 3.78 -15.24 -2.50
C VAL A 165 5.16 -15.53 -3.07
N VAL A 166 5.20 -16.25 -4.20
CA VAL A 166 6.42 -16.52 -4.97
C VAL A 166 6.33 -15.79 -6.30
N SER A 167 7.40 -15.07 -6.63
CA SER A 167 7.62 -14.40 -7.91
C SER A 167 9.07 -14.65 -8.34
N GLN A 168 9.30 -15.82 -8.93
CA GLN A 168 10.61 -16.26 -9.39
C GLN A 168 10.50 -16.86 -10.80
N PRO A 169 10.90 -16.13 -11.86
CA PRO A 169 10.66 -16.51 -13.26
C PRO A 169 11.13 -17.93 -13.65
N ALA A 170 12.18 -18.43 -13.01
CA ALA A 170 12.73 -19.76 -13.26
C ALA A 170 11.96 -20.90 -12.58
N LEU A 171 10.94 -20.61 -11.77
CA LEU A 171 10.24 -21.58 -10.94
C LEU A 171 8.89 -21.97 -11.57
N SER A 172 8.61 -23.26 -11.72
CA SER A 172 7.29 -23.77 -12.11
C SER A 172 7.12 -25.20 -11.61
N GLY A 173 5.91 -25.56 -11.19
CA GLY A 173 5.60 -26.88 -10.64
C GLY A 173 4.88 -26.82 -9.29
N ARG A 174 4.81 -27.97 -8.60
CA ARG A 174 4.25 -28.07 -7.25
C ARG A 174 5.36 -28.08 -6.20
N PHE A 175 5.22 -27.24 -5.19
CA PHE A 175 6.18 -27.02 -4.12
C PHE A 175 5.55 -27.34 -2.77
N LYS A 176 6.34 -27.89 -1.84
CA LYS A 176 5.91 -28.06 -0.45
C LYS A 176 6.25 -26.78 0.32
N VAL A 177 5.31 -26.30 1.12
CA VAL A 177 5.50 -25.15 2.02
C VAL A 177 5.77 -25.69 3.42
N GLN A 178 6.91 -25.29 3.99
CA GLN A 178 7.36 -25.70 5.32
C GLN A 178 7.82 -24.47 6.11
N LEU A 179 7.44 -24.41 7.38
CA LEU A 179 7.93 -23.41 8.34
C LEU A 179 9.01 -24.05 9.21
N GLU A 180 10.19 -23.45 9.26
CA GLU A 180 11.27 -23.85 10.14
C GLU A 180 11.39 -22.81 11.25
N THR A 181 11.20 -23.23 12.51
CA THR A 181 11.34 -22.32 13.65
C THR A 181 12.77 -22.33 14.17
N ASN A 182 13.16 -21.29 14.93
CA ASN A 182 14.50 -21.19 15.53
C ASN A 182 14.87 -22.37 16.46
N GLY A 183 13.91 -23.21 16.86
CA GLY A 183 14.15 -24.45 17.61
C GLY A 183 14.26 -25.70 16.74
N GLU A 184 14.64 -25.56 15.46
CA GLU A 184 14.80 -26.63 14.44
C GLU A 184 13.54 -27.45 14.13
N ARG A 185 12.36 -27.02 14.61
CA ARG A 185 11.12 -27.70 14.30
C ARG A 185 10.61 -27.29 12.92
N ARG A 186 10.49 -28.27 12.02
CA ARG A 186 9.83 -28.09 10.72
C ARG A 186 8.35 -28.44 10.81
N VAL A 187 7.50 -27.48 10.52
CA VAL A 187 6.04 -27.65 10.42
C VAL A 187 5.68 -27.69 8.94
N ALA A 188 5.10 -28.81 8.48
CA ALA A 188 4.56 -28.91 7.14
C ALA A 188 3.26 -28.10 7.07
N LEU A 189 3.25 -27.08 6.22
CA LEU A 189 2.11 -26.18 6.10
C LEU A 189 1.18 -26.58 4.95
N GLY A 190 1.73 -27.06 3.83
CA GLY A 190 0.92 -27.53 2.70
C GLY A 190 1.70 -27.63 1.40
N THR A 191 0.98 -27.55 0.27
CA THR A 191 1.58 -27.50 -1.07
C THR A 191 1.07 -26.31 -1.87
N MET A 192 1.97 -25.66 -2.58
CA MET A 192 1.72 -24.52 -3.47
C MET A 192 1.97 -24.93 -4.92
N ARG A 193 1.20 -24.39 -5.85
CA ARG A 193 1.47 -24.50 -7.29
C ARG A 193 2.05 -23.17 -7.77
N VAL A 194 3.13 -23.25 -8.54
CA VAL A 194 3.77 -22.10 -9.18
C VAL A 194 3.70 -22.29 -10.68
N GLU A 195 3.18 -21.30 -11.40
CA GLU A 195 3.05 -21.28 -12.85
C GLU A 195 3.71 -20.03 -13.43
N ARG A 196 4.60 -20.22 -14.41
CA ARG A 196 5.35 -19.12 -15.05
C ARG A 196 6.04 -18.21 -14.04
N GLY A 197 6.58 -18.81 -12.97
CA GLY A 197 7.27 -18.11 -11.90
C GLY A 197 6.39 -17.44 -10.85
N LYS A 198 5.06 -17.53 -10.94
CA LYS A 198 4.15 -16.93 -9.95
C LYS A 198 3.36 -18.00 -9.21
N GLY A 199 3.17 -17.83 -7.90
CA GLY A 199 2.29 -18.70 -7.10
C GLY A 199 2.06 -18.14 -5.71
N SER A 200 0.97 -18.57 -5.07
CA SER A 200 0.60 -18.15 -3.71
C SER A 200 0.05 -19.31 -2.88
N TRP A 201 0.16 -19.19 -1.55
CA TRP A 201 -0.30 -20.19 -0.58
C TRP A 201 -0.63 -19.53 0.77
N GLY A 202 -1.70 -19.95 1.45
CA GLY A 202 -2.07 -19.54 2.80
C GLY A 202 -3.31 -20.25 3.32
#